data_AF-A0A3B4TS55-F1
#
_entry.id   AF-A0A3B4TS55-F1
#
_cell.length_a   1.000
_cell.length_b   1.000
_cell.length_c   1.000
_cell.angle_alpha   90.00
_cell.angle_beta   90.00
_cell.angle_gamma   90.00
#
_symmetry.space_group_name_H-M   'P 1'
#
loop_
_entity.id
_entity.type
_entity.pdbx_description
1 polymer ?
#
loop_
_entity_poly.entity_id
_entity_poly.type
_entity_poly.pdbx_seq_one_letter_code
_entity_poly.pdbx_strand_id
1 'polypeptide(L)'
;SCNTGVYLSRTELVADKTKCKRKKELTKDQKHEINESLELLDTDKDKEIDYHKLKVSNRDKHQAIKSEELSVDLRDKIVARHKSGQGYKTISKALSVPRSTVASIIVKWKKFGTTRTLPRVGRPAKLSNRARRALVRQVTKNPTVTLTELQKFTVEMGDPAGKTTILAALHKSGFYCKVERQKPL
;
A
#
# COMPACT_ATOMS: atom_id res chain seq x y z
N SER A 1 11.91 -1.50 58.89
CA SER A 1 11.14 -0.34 58.43
C SER A 1 10.86 -0.49 56.94
N CYS A 2 9.80 -1.21 56.60
CA CYS A 2 9.34 -1.34 55.21
C CYS A 2 8.29 -0.26 54.97
N ASN A 3 8.62 0.72 54.13
CA ASN A 3 7.74 1.84 53.85
C ASN A 3 6.73 1.44 52.77
N THR A 4 5.45 1.65 53.08
CA THR A 4 4.29 1.43 52.22
C THR A 4 4.27 2.45 51.08
N GLY A 5 4.38 1.97 49.84
CA GLY A 5 4.25 2.77 48.63
C GLY A 5 2.91 2.52 47.95
N VAL A 6 2.02 3.48 48.09
CA VAL A 6 0.62 3.53 47.63
C VAL A 6 0.50 3.26 46.12
N TYR A 7 -0.38 2.33 45.75
CA TYR A 7 -0.90 2.19 44.39
C TYR A 7 -1.70 3.46 44.03
N LEU A 8 -1.15 4.30 43.14
CA LEU A 8 -1.87 5.44 42.60
C LEU A 8 -2.97 4.94 41.65
N SER A 9 -4.20 5.29 41.98
CA SER A 9 -5.41 5.04 41.20
C SER A 9 -5.35 5.70 39.83
N ARG A 10 -5.95 5.02 38.87
CA ARG A 10 -6.07 5.33 37.44
C ARG A 10 -6.94 6.58 37.17
N THR A 11 -6.57 7.73 37.69
CA THR A 11 -7.34 8.99 37.54
C THR A 11 -6.53 10.18 37.02
N GLU A 12 -5.24 10.05 36.71
CA GLU A 12 -4.40 11.20 36.29
C GLU A 12 -3.91 11.17 34.83
N LEU A 13 -4.64 10.56 33.90
CA LEU A 13 -4.32 10.63 32.47
C LEU A 13 -5.54 10.95 31.60
N VAL A 14 -6.06 12.18 31.73
CA VAL A 14 -6.80 12.88 30.66
C VAL A 14 -6.52 14.38 30.74
N ALA A 15 -5.28 14.77 30.46
CA ALA A 15 -5.01 16.11 29.92
C ALA A 15 -5.13 16.04 28.38
N ASP A 16 -5.61 17.14 27.79
CA ASP A 16 -5.85 17.39 26.37
C ASP A 16 -7.18 16.90 25.78
N LYS A 17 -8.29 17.40 26.32
CA LYS A 17 -9.54 17.55 25.56
C LYS A 17 -9.79 19.04 25.26
N THR A 18 -9.59 19.39 23.99
CA THR A 18 -10.22 20.50 23.26
C THR A 18 -10.10 21.91 23.85
N LYS A 19 -9.13 22.70 23.37
CA LYS A 19 -9.25 24.17 23.38
C LYS A 19 -10.25 24.59 22.30
N CYS A 20 -11.55 24.46 22.59
CA CYS A 20 -12.60 25.05 21.76
C CYS A 20 -12.58 26.58 21.99
N LYS A 21 -12.35 27.36 20.93
CA LYS A 21 -12.39 28.82 21.00
C LYS A 21 -13.80 29.24 21.45
N ARG A 22 -13.92 29.95 22.58
CA ARG A 22 -15.18 30.62 22.97
C ARG A 22 -15.56 31.59 21.85
N LYS A 23 -16.75 31.44 21.26
CA LYS A 23 -17.26 32.36 20.24
C LYS A 23 -17.46 33.73 20.90
N LYS A 24 -16.92 34.80 20.30
CA LYS A 24 -17.27 36.16 20.71
C LYS A 24 -18.73 36.39 20.34
N GLU A 25 -19.54 36.83 21.30
CA GLU A 25 -20.94 37.14 21.04
C GLU A 25 -21.04 38.49 20.34
N LEU A 26 -21.56 38.50 19.12
CA LEU A 26 -21.83 39.71 18.35
C LEU A 26 -23.04 40.45 18.94
N THR A 27 -23.00 41.79 18.97
CA THR A 27 -24.13 42.61 19.41
C THR A 27 -25.33 42.41 18.47
N LYS A 28 -26.54 42.66 18.97
CA LYS A 28 -27.79 42.41 18.22
C LYS A 28 -27.80 43.17 16.89
N ASP A 29 -27.26 44.38 16.89
CA ASP A 29 -27.20 45.24 15.71
C ASP A 29 -26.20 44.71 14.67
N GLN A 30 -25.03 44.21 15.10
CA GLN A 30 -24.08 43.54 14.22
C GLN A 30 -24.64 42.25 13.61
N LYS A 31 -25.55 41.55 14.30
CA LYS A 31 -26.23 40.37 13.76
C LYS A 31 -27.31 40.76 12.76
N HIS A 32 -28.00 41.88 12.98
CA HIS A 32 -29.01 42.40 12.06
C HIS A 32 -28.36 42.89 10.76
N GLU A 33 -27.26 43.66 10.87
CA GLU A 33 -26.47 44.12 9.71
C GLU A 33 -25.92 42.95 8.89
N ILE A 34 -25.44 41.88 9.55
CA ILE A 34 -24.97 40.67 8.88
C ILE A 34 -26.12 39.95 8.15
N ASN A 35 -27.29 39.86 8.78
CA ASN A 35 -28.43 39.17 8.20
C ASN A 35 -29.07 39.96 7.05
N GLU A 36 -29.16 41.28 7.17
CA GLU A 36 -29.64 42.18 6.12
C GLU A 36 -28.68 42.17 4.91
N SER A 37 -27.37 42.14 5.17
CA SER A 37 -26.36 41.97 4.12
C SER A 37 -26.45 40.59 3.44
N LEU A 38 -26.80 39.54 4.19
CA LEU A 38 -27.00 38.19 3.66
C LEU A 38 -28.28 38.10 2.80
N GLU A 39 -29.36 38.79 3.17
CA GLU A 39 -30.59 38.84 2.37
C GLU A 39 -30.45 39.63 1.06
N LEU A 40 -29.59 40.66 1.03
CA LEU A 40 -29.28 41.41 -0.20
C LEU A 40 -28.31 40.67 -1.15
N LEU A 41 -27.59 39.66 -0.67
CA LEU A 41 -26.66 38.86 -1.48
C LEU A 41 -27.32 37.62 -2.12
N ASP A 42 -28.53 37.24 -1.69
CA ASP A 42 -29.30 36.15 -2.28
C ASP A 42 -30.31 36.67 -3.33
N THR A 43 -29.81 37.31 -4.39
CA THR A 43 -30.63 37.61 -5.59
C THR A 43 -30.77 36.44 -6.55
N ASP A 44 -30.09 35.31 -6.32
CA ASP A 44 -30.22 34.10 -7.15
C ASP A 44 -30.84 32.96 -6.32
N LYS A 45 -32.17 32.94 -6.27
CA LYS A 45 -32.98 31.83 -5.76
C LYS A 45 -32.97 30.64 -6.72
N ASP A 46 -31.80 30.04 -6.95
CA ASP A 46 -31.72 28.76 -7.66
C ASP A 46 -31.45 27.65 -6.65
N LYS A 47 -32.54 27.11 -6.10
CA LYS A 47 -32.58 25.97 -5.16
C LYS A 47 -32.19 24.64 -5.83
N GLU A 48 -31.08 24.59 -6.55
CA GLU A 48 -30.64 23.37 -7.22
C GLU A 48 -29.13 23.17 -7.05
N ILE A 49 -28.67 23.13 -5.80
CA ILE A 49 -27.40 22.47 -5.51
C ILE A 49 -27.69 20.95 -5.52
N ASP A 50 -27.77 20.39 -6.72
CA ASP A 50 -27.94 18.96 -6.96
C ASP A 50 -26.85 18.18 -6.21
N TYR A 51 -27.27 17.43 -5.19
CA TYR A 51 -26.42 16.56 -4.38
C TYR A 51 -25.57 15.62 -5.26
N HIS A 52 -26.09 15.20 -6.42
CA HIS A 52 -25.39 14.36 -7.36
C HIS A 52 -24.21 15.11 -8.01
N LYS A 53 -24.40 16.37 -8.42
CA LYS A 53 -23.35 17.23 -8.99
C LYS A 53 -22.22 17.53 -7.99
N LEU A 54 -22.55 17.82 -6.73
CA LEU A 54 -21.56 17.95 -5.66
C LEU A 54 -20.82 16.64 -5.37
N LYS A 55 -21.54 15.52 -5.35
CA LYS A 55 -20.97 14.18 -5.10
C LYS A 55 -20.03 13.73 -6.22
N VAL A 56 -20.37 13.97 -7.48
CA VAL A 56 -19.51 13.71 -8.65
C VAL A 56 -18.26 14.58 -8.60
N SER A 57 -18.42 15.89 -8.36
CA SER A 57 -17.28 16.83 -8.25
C SER A 57 -16.32 16.46 -7.10
N ASN A 58 -16.86 16.00 -5.97
CA ASN A 58 -16.03 15.51 -4.86
C ASN A 58 -15.37 14.17 -5.20
N ARG A 59 -16.05 13.30 -5.96
CA ARG A 59 -15.45 12.05 -6.47
C ARG A 59 -14.28 12.34 -7.40
N ASP A 60 -14.39 13.34 -8.29
CA ASP A 60 -13.34 13.74 -9.21
C ASP A 60 -12.13 14.35 -8.48
N LYS A 61 -12.39 15.19 -7.46
CA LYS A 61 -11.35 15.71 -6.56
C LYS A 61 -10.64 14.58 -5.81
N HIS A 62 -11.37 13.59 -5.28
CA HIS A 62 -10.78 12.45 -4.58
C HIS A 62 -10.07 11.48 -5.52
N GLN A 63 -10.53 11.34 -6.76
CA GLN A 63 -9.89 10.54 -7.81
C GLN A 63 -8.58 11.18 -8.28
N ALA A 64 -8.49 12.51 -8.31
CA ALA A 64 -7.26 13.26 -8.59
C ALA A 64 -6.24 13.18 -7.44
N ILE A 65 -6.67 12.91 -6.21
CA ILE A 65 -5.80 12.52 -5.08
C ILE A 65 -5.49 11.01 -5.19
N LYS A 66 -5.15 10.54 -6.38
CA LYS A 66 -4.56 9.21 -6.53
C LYS A 66 -3.12 9.33 -6.04
N SER A 67 -2.72 8.45 -5.12
CA SER A 67 -1.36 8.46 -4.58
C SER A 67 -0.39 7.98 -5.65
N GLU A 68 -0.01 8.89 -6.54
CA GLU A 68 1.12 8.70 -7.44
C GLU A 68 2.38 8.48 -6.60
N GLU A 69 3.20 7.53 -7.03
CA GLU A 69 4.45 7.28 -6.35
C GLU A 69 5.38 8.49 -6.50
N LEU A 70 6.01 8.92 -5.39
CA LEU A 70 7.03 9.98 -5.46
C LEU A 70 8.13 9.59 -6.44
N SER A 71 8.58 10.55 -7.25
CA SER A 71 9.68 10.37 -8.19
C SER A 71 10.96 9.92 -7.48
N VAL A 72 11.80 9.16 -8.18
CA VAL A 72 13.06 8.62 -7.63
C VAL A 72 13.94 9.77 -7.12
N ASP A 73 14.06 10.84 -7.89
CA ASP A 73 14.86 12.02 -7.55
C ASP A 73 14.41 12.70 -6.25
N LEU A 74 13.10 12.80 -6.01
CA LEU A 74 12.57 13.39 -4.77
C LEU A 74 12.91 12.52 -3.57
N ARG A 75 12.86 11.20 -3.72
CA ARG A 75 13.22 10.27 -2.65
C ARG A 75 14.73 10.30 -2.36
N ASP A 76 15.57 10.43 -3.39
CA ASP A 76 17.03 10.55 -3.21
C ASP A 76 17.40 11.86 -2.52
N LYS A 77 16.72 12.96 -2.86
CA LYS A 77 16.85 14.25 -2.13
C LYS A 77 16.48 14.11 -0.65
N ILE A 78 15.43 13.35 -0.32
CA ILE A 78 15.03 13.07 1.07
C ILE A 78 16.16 12.32 1.80
N VAL A 79 16.72 11.28 1.18
CA VAL A 79 17.81 10.49 1.76
C VAL A 79 19.07 11.34 1.94
N ALA A 80 19.44 12.17 0.96
CA ALA A 80 20.59 13.07 1.05
C ALA A 80 20.47 14.06 2.21
N ARG A 81 19.30 14.70 2.36
CA ARG A 81 19.01 15.61 3.49
C ARG A 81 19.00 14.91 4.84
N HIS A 82 18.54 13.66 4.89
CA HIS A 82 18.66 12.86 6.12
C HIS A 82 20.13 12.55 6.43
N LYS A 83 20.95 12.19 5.44
CA LYS A 83 22.39 11.92 5.64
C LYS A 83 23.13 13.13 6.19
N SER A 84 22.73 14.34 5.81
CA SER A 84 23.27 15.58 6.38
C SER A 84 22.72 15.94 7.77
N GLY A 85 21.98 15.02 8.43
CA GLY A 85 21.49 15.20 9.80
C GLY A 85 20.22 16.04 9.94
N GLN A 86 19.52 16.38 8.85
CA GLN A 86 18.28 17.17 8.95
C GLN A 86 17.14 16.34 9.56
N GLY A 87 16.39 16.95 10.48
CA GLY A 87 15.22 16.32 11.11
C GLY A 87 14.04 16.15 10.15
N TYR A 88 13.18 15.16 10.42
CA TYR A 88 12.03 14.82 9.55
C TYR A 88 11.08 15.99 9.28
N LYS A 89 10.85 16.87 10.27
CA LYS A 89 9.97 18.05 10.11
C LYS A 89 10.57 19.07 9.14
N THR A 90 11.89 19.29 9.21
CA THR A 90 12.62 20.21 8.34
C THR A 90 12.61 19.73 6.90
N ILE A 91 12.86 18.43 6.68
CA ILE A 91 12.81 17.80 5.36
C ILE A 91 11.40 17.89 4.77
N SER A 92 10.38 17.59 5.57
CA SER A 92 8.97 17.66 5.18
C SER A 92 8.59 19.05 4.68
N LYS A 93 8.97 20.11 5.41
CA LYS A 93 8.74 21.50 5.00
C LYS A 93 9.52 21.88 3.75
N ALA A 94 10.80 21.50 3.68
CA ALA A 94 11.68 21.87 2.56
C ALA A 94 11.26 21.27 1.22
N LEU A 95 10.65 20.08 1.23
CA LEU A 95 10.23 19.37 0.01
C LEU A 95 8.72 19.34 -0.20
N SER A 96 7.93 19.99 0.68
CA SER A 96 6.46 19.93 0.68
C SER A 96 5.89 18.49 0.66
N VAL A 97 6.59 17.56 1.31
CA VAL A 97 6.18 16.15 1.42
C VAL A 97 5.66 15.89 2.84
N PRO A 98 4.56 15.17 3.03
CA PRO A 98 4.08 14.83 4.37
C PRO A 98 5.14 14.13 5.21
N ARG A 99 5.23 14.48 6.50
CA ARG A 99 6.20 13.89 7.45
C ARG A 99 6.15 12.35 7.48
N SER A 100 4.95 11.77 7.39
CA SER A 100 4.74 10.32 7.36
C SER A 100 5.43 9.66 6.16
N THR A 101 5.38 10.31 5.00
CA THR A 101 6.04 9.85 3.78
C THR A 101 7.55 9.92 3.89
N VAL A 102 8.09 11.03 4.43
CA VAL A 102 9.52 11.17 4.73
C VAL A 102 9.99 10.05 5.65
N ALA A 103 9.27 9.80 6.75
CA ALA A 103 9.59 8.72 7.69
C ALA A 103 9.53 7.33 7.01
N SER A 104 8.50 7.06 6.20
CA SER A 104 8.34 5.79 5.49
C SER A 104 9.48 5.51 4.53
N ILE A 105 9.95 6.53 3.82
CA ILE A 105 11.10 6.42 2.90
C ILE A 105 12.37 6.09 3.68
N ILE A 106 12.63 6.79 4.77
CA ILE A 106 13.84 6.59 5.58
C ILE A 106 13.84 5.21 6.23
N VAL A 107 12.70 4.73 6.74
CA VAL A 107 12.58 3.37 7.31
C VAL A 107 12.88 2.31 6.24
N LYS A 108 12.33 2.48 5.03
CA LYS A 108 12.63 1.57 3.90
C LYS A 108 14.10 1.62 3.50
N TRP A 109 14.68 2.82 3.40
CA TRP A 109 16.09 3.00 3.06
C TRP A 109 17.01 2.35 4.08
N LYS A 110 16.74 2.49 5.40
CA LYS A 110 17.50 1.81 6.45
C LYS A 110 17.40 0.29 6.37
N LYS A 111 16.24 -0.25 5.94
CA LYS A 111 16.01 -1.70 5.86
C LYS A 111 16.60 -2.34 4.60
N PHE A 112 16.44 -1.70 3.44
CA PHE A 112 16.77 -2.29 2.13
C PHE A 112 17.95 -1.61 1.43
N GLY A 113 18.47 -0.51 1.97
CA GLY A 113 19.55 0.28 1.37
C GLY A 113 19.18 1.00 0.07
N THR A 114 17.94 0.88 -0.39
CA THR A 114 17.48 1.34 -1.70
C THR A 114 16.40 2.40 -1.57
N THR A 115 16.42 3.37 -2.48
CA THR A 115 15.43 4.45 -2.57
C THR A 115 14.25 4.07 -3.50
N ARG A 116 14.52 3.21 -4.49
CA ARG A 116 13.52 2.75 -5.45
C ARG A 116 12.52 1.81 -4.75
N THR A 117 11.25 1.91 -5.14
CA THR A 117 10.23 0.96 -4.70
C THR A 117 10.55 -0.40 -5.30
N LEU A 118 10.75 -1.41 -4.44
CA LEU A 118 10.91 -2.78 -4.94
C LEU A 118 9.58 -3.22 -5.58
N PRO A 119 9.64 -3.98 -6.68
CA PRO A 119 8.43 -4.60 -7.21
C PRO A 119 7.79 -5.44 -6.10
N ARG A 120 6.46 -5.41 -6.03
CA ARG A 120 5.74 -6.22 -5.04
C ARG A 120 6.12 -7.69 -5.27
N VAL A 121 6.67 -8.32 -4.25
CA VAL A 121 6.89 -9.76 -4.28
C VAL A 121 5.51 -10.39 -4.24
N GLY A 122 5.08 -10.95 -5.37
CA GLY A 122 3.84 -11.71 -5.44
C GLY A 122 3.90 -12.95 -4.55
N ARG A 123 2.82 -13.74 -4.54
CA ARG A 123 2.82 -15.00 -3.78
C ARG A 123 3.94 -15.92 -4.29
N PRO A 124 4.81 -16.46 -3.41
CA PRO A 124 5.82 -17.41 -3.83
C PRO A 124 5.18 -18.65 -4.44
N ALA A 125 5.82 -19.22 -5.46
CA ALA A 125 5.35 -20.44 -6.09
C ALA A 125 5.41 -21.61 -5.09
N LYS A 126 4.43 -22.52 -5.17
CA LYS A 126 4.41 -23.74 -4.35
C LYS A 126 5.63 -24.64 -4.60
N LEU A 127 6.10 -24.69 -5.85
CA LEU A 127 7.30 -25.43 -6.24
C LEU A 127 8.56 -24.59 -6.06
N SER A 128 9.58 -25.18 -5.43
CA SER A 128 10.90 -24.57 -5.31
C SER A 128 11.59 -24.41 -6.67
N ASN A 129 12.54 -23.48 -6.77
CA ASN A 129 13.36 -23.33 -7.99
C ASN A 129 14.20 -24.59 -8.27
N ARG A 130 14.59 -25.36 -7.23
CA ARG A 130 15.31 -26.63 -7.37
C ARG A 130 14.41 -27.69 -7.99
N ALA A 131 13.22 -27.91 -7.43
CA ALA A 131 12.25 -28.87 -7.95
C ALA A 131 11.83 -28.54 -9.38
N ARG A 132 11.56 -27.27 -9.70
CA ARG A 132 11.23 -26.86 -11.06
C ARG A 132 12.32 -27.22 -12.06
N ARG A 133 13.60 -26.96 -11.75
CA ARG A 133 14.73 -27.31 -12.63
C ARG A 133 14.89 -28.82 -12.80
N ALA A 134 14.67 -29.60 -11.74
CA ALA A 134 14.75 -31.05 -11.81
C ALA A 134 13.62 -31.65 -12.65
N LEU A 135 12.38 -31.14 -12.53
CA LEU A 135 11.26 -31.52 -13.39
C LEU A 135 11.57 -31.28 -14.87
N VAL A 136 12.10 -30.09 -15.19
CA VAL A 136 12.51 -29.76 -16.57
C VAL A 136 13.56 -30.76 -17.08
N ARG A 137 14.58 -31.09 -16.26
CA ARG A 137 15.59 -32.08 -16.63
C ARG A 137 14.98 -33.47 -16.87
N GLN A 138 14.03 -33.89 -16.06
CA GLN A 138 13.39 -35.19 -16.18
C GLN A 138 12.56 -35.30 -17.47
N VAL A 139 11.76 -34.28 -17.77
CA VAL A 139 10.96 -34.22 -19.00
C VAL A 139 11.85 -34.12 -20.24
N THR A 140 12.98 -33.42 -20.16
CA THR A 140 13.91 -33.31 -21.30
C THR A 140 14.61 -34.65 -21.58
N LYS A 141 14.95 -35.42 -20.54
CA LYS A 141 15.56 -36.76 -20.71
C LYS A 141 14.58 -37.77 -21.26
N ASN A 142 13.37 -37.79 -20.69
CA ASN A 142 12.32 -38.74 -21.03
C ASN A 142 11.04 -37.94 -21.34
N PRO A 143 10.76 -37.59 -22.61
CA PRO A 143 9.63 -36.73 -22.97
C PRO A 143 8.26 -37.39 -22.80
N THR A 144 8.21 -38.73 -22.72
CA THR A 144 6.99 -39.54 -22.55
C THR A 144 6.55 -39.70 -21.09
N VAL A 145 7.25 -39.07 -20.13
CA VAL A 145 6.94 -39.19 -18.70
C VAL A 145 5.53 -38.73 -18.36
N THR A 146 4.85 -39.51 -17.55
CA THR A 146 3.50 -39.18 -17.11
C THR A 146 3.53 -38.16 -15.96
N LEU A 147 2.46 -37.36 -15.85
CA LEU A 147 2.34 -36.38 -14.76
C LEU A 147 2.31 -37.06 -13.37
N THR A 148 1.86 -38.31 -13.30
CA THR A 148 1.86 -39.15 -12.11
C THR A 148 3.26 -39.54 -11.66
N GLU A 149 4.15 -39.89 -12.59
CA GLU A 149 5.56 -40.17 -12.28
C GLU A 149 6.27 -38.91 -11.80
N LEU A 150 6.03 -37.77 -12.46
CA LEU A 150 6.58 -36.49 -12.04
C LEU A 150 6.12 -36.11 -10.63
N GLN A 151 4.87 -36.41 -10.27
CA GLN A 151 4.37 -36.19 -8.92
C GLN A 151 5.14 -37.01 -7.87
N LYS A 152 5.36 -38.30 -8.12
CA LYS A 152 6.18 -39.16 -7.23
C LYS A 152 7.59 -38.61 -7.08
N PHE A 153 8.22 -38.21 -8.18
CA PHE A 153 9.55 -37.59 -8.17
C PHE A 153 9.61 -36.31 -7.33
N THR A 154 8.57 -35.47 -7.36
CA THR A 154 8.55 -34.26 -6.51
C THR A 154 8.46 -34.59 -5.01
N VAL A 155 7.75 -35.66 -4.65
CA VAL A 155 7.65 -36.13 -3.26
C VAL A 155 9.00 -36.67 -2.79
N GLU A 156 9.68 -37.47 -3.61
CA GLU A 156 11.03 -38.00 -3.33
C GLU A 156 12.07 -36.89 -3.13
N MET A 157 11.95 -35.79 -3.87
CA MET A 157 12.84 -34.63 -3.73
C MET A 157 12.57 -33.76 -2.50
N GLY A 158 11.50 -34.04 -1.75
CA GLY A 158 11.09 -33.26 -0.58
C GLY A 158 10.23 -32.02 -0.88
N ASP A 159 9.71 -31.89 -2.10
CA ASP A 159 8.90 -30.77 -2.56
C ASP A 159 7.52 -31.27 -3.08
N PRO A 160 6.61 -31.75 -2.21
CA PRO A 160 5.36 -32.36 -2.65
C PRO A 160 4.47 -31.35 -3.39
N ALA A 161 4.24 -31.58 -4.68
CA ALA A 161 3.43 -30.72 -5.53
C ALA A 161 2.26 -31.47 -6.16
N GLY A 162 1.12 -30.80 -6.29
CA GLY A 162 -0.03 -31.34 -7.01
C GLY A 162 0.19 -31.34 -8.53
N LYS A 163 -0.49 -32.24 -9.25
CA LYS A 163 -0.46 -32.37 -10.72
C LYS A 163 -0.60 -31.02 -11.45
N THR A 164 -1.56 -30.18 -11.05
CA THR A 164 -1.78 -28.85 -11.65
C THR A 164 -0.62 -27.89 -11.42
N THR A 165 0.08 -28.01 -10.28
CA THR A 165 1.24 -27.17 -9.95
C THR A 165 2.44 -27.56 -10.80
N ILE A 166 2.65 -28.86 -11.00
CA ILE A 166 3.67 -29.42 -11.89
C ILE A 166 3.39 -29.01 -13.34
N LEU A 167 2.14 -29.15 -13.79
CA LEU A 167 1.72 -28.75 -15.14
C LEU A 167 1.95 -27.26 -15.39
N ALA A 168 1.52 -26.40 -14.45
CA ALA A 168 1.73 -24.97 -14.55
C ALA A 168 3.23 -24.59 -14.58
N ALA A 169 4.07 -25.32 -13.85
CA ALA A 169 5.52 -25.11 -13.89
C ALA A 169 6.13 -25.53 -15.24
N LEU A 170 5.67 -26.64 -15.81
CA LEU A 170 6.11 -27.12 -17.12
C LEU A 170 5.67 -26.19 -18.27
N HIS A 171 4.43 -25.72 -18.23
CA HIS A 171 3.90 -24.75 -19.18
C HIS A 171 4.70 -23.44 -19.17
N LYS A 172 5.11 -22.95 -17.99
CA LYS A 172 5.99 -21.78 -17.87
C LYS A 172 7.37 -22.00 -18.49
N SER A 173 7.84 -23.25 -18.55
CA SER A 173 9.08 -23.63 -19.23
C SER A 173 8.90 -24.04 -20.69
N GLY A 174 7.69 -23.94 -21.25
CA GLY A 174 7.42 -24.23 -22.66
C GLY A 174 7.11 -25.71 -22.98
N PHE A 175 7.03 -26.59 -21.98
CA PHE A 175 6.61 -27.97 -22.19
C PHE A 175 5.10 -28.08 -22.05
N TYR A 176 4.44 -28.56 -23.10
CA TYR A 176 3.01 -28.81 -23.12
C TYR A 176 2.74 -30.30 -23.22
N CYS A 177 1.82 -30.81 -22.40
CA CYS A 177 1.36 -32.17 -22.55
C CYS A 177 0.58 -32.30 -23.86
N LYS A 178 1.17 -32.96 -24.85
CA LYS A 178 0.51 -33.35 -26.10
C LYS A 178 0.61 -34.86 -26.25
N VAL A 179 -0.49 -35.48 -26.67
CA VAL A 179 -0.49 -36.89 -27.07
C VAL A 179 -0.03 -36.93 -28.52
N GLU A 180 1.07 -37.64 -28.79
CA GLU A 180 1.52 -37.89 -30.15
C GLU A 180 0.48 -38.73 -30.88
N ARG A 181 0.07 -38.29 -32.08
CA ARG A 181 -0.83 -39.07 -32.93
C ARG A 181 0.01 -40.07 -33.72
N GLN A 182 -0.38 -41.34 -33.65
CA GLN A 182 0.15 -42.37 -34.52
C GLN A 182 -0.14 -41.98 -35.98
N LYS A 183 0.86 -42.09 -36.86
CA LYS A 183 0.62 -41.91 -38.29
C LYS A 183 -0.24 -43.08 -38.76
N PRO A 184 -1.37 -42.86 -39.44
CA PRO A 184 -2.09 -43.95 -40.09
C PRO A 184 -1.15 -44.59 -41.12
N LEU A 185 -1.14 -45.92 -41.15
CA LEU A 185 -0.33 -46.74 -42.05
C LEU A 185 -0.75 -46.56 -43.51
#